data_AF-V9IEA2-F1
#
_entry.id   AF-V9IEA2-F1
#
_cell.length_a   1.000
_cell.length_b   1.000
_cell.length_c   1.000
_cell.angle_alpha   90.00
_cell.angle_beta   90.00
_cell.angle_gamma   90.00
#
_symmetry.space_group_name_H-M   'P 1'
#
loop_
_entity.id
_entity.type
_entity.pdbx_description
1 polymer ?
#
loop_
_entity_poly.entity_id
_entity_poly.type
_entity_poly.pdbx_seq_one_letter_code
_entity_poly.pdbx_strand_id
1 'polypeptide(L)'
;MLKLDTNGVTLITTLKTHTGSIHTLAWDSEKQLLFSGSFDQSIIVWDIGGRQGTAYELQGHHNKVTALCYASAERMLLSGGEDGVIVCWDMAANRKETAAWIESDTCQACGRPFFWNIKAMMDQRQLGLRQHHCRHCGRALCARCTSQRIPIPAMGFEFEVRVCDQCHIQLKAANQTSLASFHDAKHNVVGMDLDASRRRLLTIGQDRLIKIWDISALLQ
;
A
#
# COMPACT_ATOMS: atom_id res chain seq x y z
N MET A 1 -0.01 -9.57 -20.58
CA MET A 1 -0.83 -10.57 -21.32
C MET A 1 0.09 -11.66 -21.83
N LEU A 2 -0.07 -12.90 -21.35
CA LEU A 2 0.89 -13.98 -21.60
C LEU A 2 0.47 -14.77 -22.84
N LYS A 3 1.21 -14.61 -23.95
CA LYS A 3 0.99 -15.32 -25.21
C LYS A 3 2.11 -16.35 -25.36
N LEU A 4 1.78 -17.62 -25.15
CA LEU A 4 2.72 -18.73 -25.31
C LEU A 4 2.85 -19.02 -26.80
N ASP A 5 3.98 -18.62 -27.40
CA ASP A 5 4.42 -19.16 -28.68
C ASP A 5 5.50 -20.24 -28.47
N THR A 6 5.82 -20.96 -29.54
CA THR A 6 6.68 -22.14 -29.50
C THR A 6 8.18 -21.83 -29.29
N ASN A 7 8.56 -20.57 -29.06
CA ASN A 7 9.95 -20.16 -28.79
C ASN A 7 10.28 -20.04 -27.29
N GLY A 8 9.32 -20.30 -26.39
CA GLY A 8 9.55 -20.41 -24.94
C GLY A 8 9.18 -19.15 -24.14
N VAL A 9 9.59 -19.11 -22.88
CA VAL A 9 9.24 -18.03 -21.95
C VAL A 9 10.24 -16.89 -22.07
N THR A 10 9.77 -15.70 -22.46
CA THR A 10 10.58 -14.47 -22.52
C THR A 10 10.21 -13.50 -21.40
N LEU A 11 11.24 -12.93 -20.74
CA LEU A 11 11.04 -11.93 -19.68
C LEU A 11 10.69 -10.58 -20.31
N ILE A 12 9.49 -10.06 -20.06
CA ILE A 12 9.03 -8.78 -20.62
C ILE A 12 9.54 -7.59 -19.78
N THR A 13 9.43 -7.66 -18.46
CA THR A 13 9.82 -6.57 -17.54
C THR A 13 10.05 -7.08 -16.11
N THR A 14 10.59 -6.26 -15.23
CA THR A 14 10.77 -6.56 -13.80
C THR A 14 10.37 -5.35 -12.96
N LEU A 15 9.46 -5.56 -12.02
CA LEU A 15 8.92 -4.53 -11.12
C LEU A 15 9.54 -4.68 -9.72
N LYS A 16 9.99 -3.58 -9.10
CA LYS A 16 10.70 -3.58 -7.81
C LYS A 16 10.33 -2.35 -6.97
N THR A 17 9.49 -2.54 -5.96
CA THR A 17 9.06 -1.49 -5.01
C THR A 17 8.90 -2.04 -3.58
N HIS A 18 8.37 -3.26 -3.44
CA HIS A 18 8.21 -3.91 -2.14
C HIS A 18 9.54 -4.11 -1.40
N THR A 19 9.50 -3.96 -0.07
CA THR A 19 10.62 -4.19 0.84
C THR A 19 10.56 -5.57 1.49
N GLY A 20 9.39 -6.21 1.47
CA GLY A 20 9.16 -7.59 1.87
C GLY A 20 8.96 -8.53 0.68
N SER A 21 8.84 -9.83 0.96
CA SER A 21 8.48 -10.82 -0.06
C SER A 21 7.06 -10.59 -0.56
N ILE A 22 6.91 -10.47 -1.89
CA ILE A 22 5.61 -10.51 -2.56
C ILE A 22 5.07 -11.94 -2.44
N HIS A 23 3.86 -12.10 -1.92
CA HIS A 23 3.26 -13.41 -1.67
C HIS A 23 2.06 -13.70 -2.58
N THR A 24 1.34 -12.66 -3.02
CA THR A 24 0.08 -12.81 -3.75
C THR A 24 -0.07 -11.72 -4.83
N LEU A 25 -0.80 -12.05 -5.90
CA LEU A 25 -1.02 -11.19 -7.06
C LEU A 25 -2.48 -11.29 -7.52
N ALA A 26 -3.04 -10.17 -7.98
CA ALA A 26 -4.34 -10.12 -8.66
C ALA A 26 -4.30 -9.14 -9.85
N TRP A 27 -5.17 -9.31 -10.84
CA TRP A 27 -5.16 -8.52 -12.07
C TRP A 27 -6.51 -7.85 -12.33
N ASP A 28 -6.48 -6.61 -12.83
CA ASP A 28 -7.57 -6.01 -13.61
C ASP A 28 -7.18 -6.03 -15.09
N SER A 29 -7.81 -6.92 -15.87
CA SER A 29 -7.57 -7.03 -17.30
C SER A 29 -8.22 -5.93 -18.13
N GLU A 30 -9.23 -5.23 -17.62
CA GLU A 30 -9.89 -4.13 -18.33
C GLU A 30 -9.07 -2.84 -18.20
N LYS A 31 -8.68 -2.50 -16.97
CA LYS A 31 -7.88 -1.30 -16.69
C LYS A 31 -6.37 -1.51 -16.87
N GLN A 32 -5.92 -2.74 -17.14
CA GLN A 32 -4.50 -3.10 -17.20
C GLN A 32 -3.75 -2.75 -15.90
N LEU A 33 -4.34 -3.12 -14.75
CA LEU A 33 -3.72 -2.99 -13.43
C LEU A 33 -3.24 -4.34 -12.92
N LEU A 34 -2.09 -4.33 -12.24
CA LEU A 34 -1.60 -5.43 -11.42
C LEU A 34 -1.66 -5.00 -9.95
N PHE A 35 -2.08 -5.90 -9.07
CA PHE A 35 -2.06 -5.73 -7.63
C PHE A 35 -1.10 -6.75 -7.03
N SER A 36 -0.19 -6.33 -6.15
CA SER A 36 0.74 -7.23 -5.46
C SER A 36 0.69 -7.04 -3.95
N GLY A 37 0.41 -8.11 -3.21
CA GLY A 37 0.37 -8.12 -1.75
C GLY A 37 1.66 -8.70 -1.17
N SER A 38 2.19 -8.07 -0.12
CA SER A 38 3.52 -8.34 0.42
C SER A 38 3.55 -8.51 1.93
N PHE A 39 4.61 -9.17 2.39
CA PHE A 39 4.98 -9.31 3.79
C PHE A 39 5.44 -7.99 4.45
N ASP A 40 5.65 -6.92 3.67
CA ASP A 40 5.82 -5.55 4.17
C ASP A 40 4.52 -4.82 4.55
N GLN A 41 3.39 -5.56 4.62
CA GLN A 41 2.06 -5.06 5.03
C GLN A 41 1.40 -4.12 4.01
N SER A 42 2.03 -3.89 2.86
CA SER A 42 1.49 -3.06 1.78
C SER A 42 0.96 -3.91 0.62
N ILE A 43 0.08 -3.27 -0.18
CA ILE A 43 -0.28 -3.71 -1.52
C ILE A 43 0.19 -2.63 -2.48
N ILE A 44 0.89 -3.00 -3.56
CA ILE A 44 1.24 -2.06 -4.64
C ILE A 44 0.31 -2.27 -5.83
N VAL A 45 -0.17 -1.16 -6.38
CA VAL A 45 -0.94 -1.09 -7.62
C VAL A 45 -0.02 -0.60 -8.73
N TRP A 46 0.12 -1.41 -9.79
CA TRP A 46 0.98 -1.13 -10.93
C TRP A 46 0.12 -0.89 -12.18
N ASP A 47 0.40 0.18 -12.91
CA ASP A 47 -0.15 0.40 -14.25
C ASP A 47 0.76 -0.29 -15.28
N ILE A 48 0.25 -1.35 -15.90
CA ILE A 48 0.95 -2.09 -16.97
C ILE A 48 0.46 -1.71 -18.38
N GLY A 49 -0.54 -0.82 -18.50
CA GLY A 49 -1.13 -0.38 -19.77
C GLY A 49 -0.67 1.00 -20.25
N GLY A 50 -0.38 1.93 -19.33
CA GLY A 50 -0.21 3.36 -19.60
C GLY A 50 1.20 3.94 -19.50
N ARG A 51 2.19 3.20 -18.99
CA ARG A 51 3.62 3.58 -18.82
C ARG A 51 3.97 4.53 -17.65
N GLN A 52 3.43 4.34 -16.45
CA GLN A 52 3.98 4.95 -15.21
C GLN A 52 4.75 3.97 -14.31
N GLY A 53 4.52 2.66 -14.44
CA GLY A 53 5.16 1.63 -13.61
C GLY A 53 4.42 1.42 -12.30
N THR A 54 4.55 2.34 -11.33
CA THR A 54 3.80 2.29 -10.06
C THR A 54 2.70 3.35 -10.08
N ALA A 55 1.45 2.98 -9.79
CA ALA A 55 0.36 3.94 -9.66
C ALA A 55 0.23 4.43 -8.20
N TYR A 56 0.04 3.53 -7.24
CA TYR A 56 -0.06 3.90 -5.81
C TYR A 56 0.09 2.66 -4.92
N GLU A 57 0.33 2.88 -3.64
CA GLU A 57 0.27 1.84 -2.60
C GLU A 57 -1.08 1.87 -1.87
N LEU A 58 -1.45 0.75 -1.25
CA LEU A 58 -2.57 0.63 -0.33
C LEU A 58 -2.05 0.06 0.99
N GLN A 59 -2.34 0.73 2.10
CA GLN A 59 -1.93 0.33 3.45
C GLN A 59 -3.16 0.32 4.38
N GLY A 60 -3.55 -0.90 4.76
CA GLY A 60 -4.70 -1.19 5.62
C GLY A 60 -4.57 -2.50 6.39
N HIS A 61 -3.39 -3.12 6.39
CA HIS A 61 -3.09 -4.29 7.21
C HIS A 61 -2.06 -3.95 8.28
N HIS A 62 -2.20 -4.56 9.46
CA HIS A 62 -1.25 -4.46 10.57
C HIS A 62 -0.21 -5.59 10.56
N ASN A 63 -0.37 -6.56 9.66
CA ASN A 63 0.51 -7.70 9.46
C ASN A 63 0.63 -8.04 7.97
N LYS A 64 1.35 -9.11 7.62
CA LYS A 64 1.61 -9.54 6.24
C LYS A 64 0.32 -9.66 5.42
N VAL A 65 0.32 -9.14 4.19
CA VAL A 65 -0.75 -9.40 3.21
C VAL A 65 -0.44 -10.72 2.51
N THR A 66 -1.38 -11.66 2.61
CA THR A 66 -1.22 -13.05 2.17
C THR A 66 -2.15 -13.43 1.02
N ALA A 67 -3.29 -12.76 0.88
CA ALA A 67 -4.27 -13.09 -0.14
C ALA A 67 -4.84 -11.83 -0.82
N LEU A 68 -5.07 -11.94 -2.12
CA LEU A 68 -5.77 -10.94 -2.94
C LEU A 68 -6.80 -11.64 -3.83
N CYS A 69 -7.98 -11.04 -3.97
CA CYS A 69 -8.98 -11.40 -4.97
C CYS A 69 -9.56 -10.12 -5.59
N TYR A 70 -9.80 -10.10 -6.90
CA TYR A 70 -10.39 -8.94 -7.57
C TYR A 70 -11.78 -9.26 -8.14
N ALA A 71 -12.76 -8.46 -7.73
CA ALA A 71 -14.10 -8.45 -8.29
C ALA A 71 -14.14 -7.38 -9.41
N SER A 72 -14.02 -7.81 -10.67
CA SER A 72 -13.84 -6.88 -11.80
C SER A 72 -15.09 -6.07 -12.12
N ALA A 73 -16.28 -6.65 -12.00
CA ALA A 73 -17.54 -5.98 -12.30
C ALA A 73 -17.81 -4.81 -11.32
N GLU A 74 -17.57 -5.04 -10.03
CA GLU A 74 -17.73 -4.05 -8.95
C GLU A 74 -16.48 -3.18 -8.75
N ARG A 75 -15.39 -3.49 -9.45
CA ARG A 75 -14.07 -2.82 -9.33
C ARG A 75 -13.59 -2.79 -7.88
N MET A 76 -13.70 -3.93 -7.21
CA MET A 76 -13.35 -4.08 -5.80
C MET A 76 -12.20 -5.05 -5.62
N LEU A 77 -11.13 -4.60 -4.99
CA LEU A 77 -10.03 -5.47 -4.56
C LEU A 77 -10.30 -5.93 -3.12
N LEU A 78 -10.26 -7.23 -2.89
CA LEU A 78 -10.32 -7.84 -1.56
C LEU A 78 -8.90 -8.26 -1.19
N SER A 79 -8.44 -7.88 0.01
CA SER A 79 -7.17 -8.35 0.57
C SER A 79 -7.36 -9.01 1.93
N GLY A 80 -6.58 -10.05 2.20
CA GLY A 80 -6.54 -10.75 3.47
C GLY A 80 -5.12 -10.83 4.00
N GLY A 81 -4.98 -10.78 5.32
CA GLY A 81 -3.67 -10.81 5.99
C GLY A 81 -3.59 -11.72 7.21
N GLU A 82 -2.36 -11.88 7.71
CA GLU A 82 -2.07 -12.55 8.98
C GLU A 82 -2.53 -11.73 10.21
N ASP A 83 -3.14 -10.56 10.03
CA ASP A 83 -3.85 -9.82 11.07
C ASP A 83 -5.31 -10.29 11.25
N GLY A 84 -5.77 -11.21 10.40
CA GLY A 84 -7.12 -11.76 10.43
C GLY A 84 -8.20 -10.81 9.91
N VAL A 85 -7.80 -9.74 9.23
CA VAL A 85 -8.71 -8.77 8.61
C VAL A 85 -8.83 -9.05 7.12
N ILE A 86 -10.05 -8.89 6.59
CA ILE A 86 -10.32 -8.73 5.16
C ILE A 86 -10.58 -7.25 4.91
N VAL A 87 -9.86 -6.65 3.98
CA VAL A 87 -10.03 -5.26 3.57
C VAL A 87 -10.60 -5.22 2.16
N CYS A 88 -11.67 -4.46 1.97
CA CYS A 88 -12.33 -4.25 0.68
C CYS A 88 -12.00 -2.85 0.19
N TRP A 89 -11.25 -2.76 -0.90
CA TRP A 89 -10.76 -1.52 -1.49
C TRP A 89 -11.62 -1.10 -2.68
N ASP A 90 -12.12 0.13 -2.66
CA ASP A 90 -12.69 0.77 -3.85
C ASP A 90 -11.56 1.09 -4.84
N MET A 91 -11.63 0.47 -6.04
CA MET A 91 -10.72 0.70 -7.17
C MET A 91 -11.38 1.51 -8.30
N ALA A 92 -12.62 1.98 -8.13
CA ALA A 92 -13.23 3.04 -8.93
C ALA A 92 -12.86 4.44 -8.40
N ALA A 93 -12.55 4.56 -7.10
CA ALA A 93 -12.07 5.80 -6.49
C ALA A 93 -10.77 6.33 -7.13
N ASN A 94 -10.71 7.66 -7.32
CA ASN A 94 -9.55 8.34 -7.92
C ASN A 94 -8.44 8.56 -6.88
N ARG A 95 -7.57 7.55 -6.70
CA ARG A 95 -6.40 7.63 -5.82
C ARG A 95 -5.23 8.33 -6.51
N LYS A 96 -4.41 9.00 -5.70
CA LYS A 96 -3.21 9.74 -6.12
C LYS A 96 -1.97 8.95 -5.81
N GLU A 97 -0.97 9.07 -6.68
CA GLU A 97 0.35 8.50 -6.45
C GLU A 97 0.99 9.10 -5.19
N THR A 98 1.75 8.27 -4.48
CA THR A 98 2.49 8.70 -3.29
C THR A 98 3.72 9.51 -3.67
N ALA A 99 3.90 10.67 -3.04
CA ALA A 99 5.05 11.53 -3.31
C ALA A 99 6.38 10.81 -3.03
N ALA A 100 7.28 10.84 -4.02
CA ALA A 100 8.64 10.34 -3.87
C ALA A 100 9.36 11.03 -2.70
N TRP A 101 10.18 10.27 -1.97
CA TRP A 101 10.95 10.83 -0.86
C TRP A 101 12.04 11.75 -1.37
N ILE A 102 12.09 12.96 -0.80
CA ILE A 102 13.08 13.98 -1.15
C ILE A 102 14.22 13.86 -0.14
N GLU A 103 15.29 13.16 -0.52
CA GLU A 103 16.50 13.07 0.29
C GLU A 103 17.09 14.47 0.53
N SER A 104 17.48 14.78 1.77
CA SER A 104 18.15 16.03 2.10
C SER A 104 19.00 15.91 3.36
N ASP A 105 20.14 16.61 3.37
CA ASP A 105 20.98 16.74 4.55
C ASP A 105 20.38 17.66 5.64
N THR A 106 19.30 18.39 5.32
CA THR A 106 18.63 19.33 6.24
C THR A 106 17.10 19.21 6.23
N CYS A 107 16.48 19.51 7.36
CA CYS A 107 15.05 19.50 7.53
C CYS A 107 14.39 20.58 6.64
N GLN A 108 13.60 20.17 5.65
CA GLN A 108 12.94 21.03 4.67
C GLN A 108 11.81 21.93 5.24
N ALA A 109 11.63 21.99 6.56
CA ALA A 109 10.74 22.92 7.24
C ALA A 109 11.45 23.91 8.16
N CYS A 110 12.61 23.57 8.73
CA CYS A 110 13.31 24.42 9.71
C CYS A 110 14.82 24.58 9.47
N GLY A 111 15.34 24.08 8.35
CA GLY A 111 16.75 24.20 7.95
C GLY A 111 17.76 23.44 8.81
N ARG A 112 17.33 22.85 9.93
CA ARG A 112 18.23 22.12 10.85
C ARG A 112 18.81 20.88 10.15
N PRO A 113 20.13 20.66 10.20
CA PRO A 113 20.71 19.39 9.78
C PRO A 113 20.15 18.24 10.62
N PHE A 114 20.09 17.03 10.04
CA PHE A 114 19.54 15.87 10.73
C PHE A 114 20.39 15.35 11.91
N PHE A 115 21.61 15.89 12.08
CA PHE A 115 22.45 15.77 13.27
C PHE A 115 23.15 17.08 13.57
N TRP A 116 23.61 17.26 14.81
CA TRP A 116 24.80 18.06 15.12
C TRP A 116 25.29 17.76 16.57
N ASN A 117 26.59 17.61 16.88
CA ASN A 117 27.75 17.25 16.04
C ASN A 117 28.74 16.37 16.87
N ILE A 118 29.86 16.77 17.48
CA ILE A 118 30.62 18.04 17.54
C ILE A 118 31.98 17.94 16.79
N LYS A 119 32.53 16.74 16.56
CA LYS A 119 33.90 16.54 16.04
C LYS A 119 34.05 15.46 14.96
N ALA A 120 33.49 14.27 15.17
CA ALA A 120 33.68 13.13 14.24
C ALA A 120 33.05 13.32 12.84
N MET A 121 32.02 14.17 12.70
CA MET A 121 31.53 14.56 11.37
C MET A 121 32.53 15.42 10.60
N MET A 122 33.50 16.08 11.28
CA MET A 122 34.54 16.89 10.64
C MET A 122 35.64 16.04 10.00
N ASP A 123 35.93 14.85 10.54
CA ASP A 123 37.04 14.01 10.07
C ASP A 123 36.67 13.11 8.87
N GLN A 124 35.45 12.58 8.85
CA GLN A 124 35.02 11.57 7.85
C GLN A 124 34.12 12.10 6.71
N ARG A 125 33.77 13.39 6.73
CA ARG A 125 32.91 14.08 5.75
C ARG A 125 31.49 13.53 5.52
N GLN A 126 31.05 12.44 6.15
CA GLN A 126 29.65 12.02 6.20
C GLN A 126 29.43 10.95 7.28
N LEU A 127 28.22 10.89 7.87
CA LEU A 127 27.56 9.62 8.25
C LEU A 127 26.13 9.81 8.82
N GLY A 128 25.18 9.02 8.32
CA GLY A 128 24.18 8.33 9.16
C GLY A 128 22.73 8.84 9.25
N LEU A 129 22.24 9.69 8.33
CA LEU A 129 21.01 10.47 8.52
C LEU A 129 19.73 9.67 8.89
N ARG A 130 19.18 9.87 10.10
CA ARG A 130 17.81 9.47 10.44
C ARG A 130 16.80 10.51 9.95
N GLN A 131 16.54 10.51 8.65
CA GLN A 131 15.49 11.30 8.03
C GLN A 131 14.10 10.75 8.39
N HIS A 132 13.12 11.64 8.58
CA HIS A 132 11.70 11.27 8.57
C HIS A 132 11.03 11.95 7.38
N HIS A 133 10.32 11.17 6.56
CA HIS A 133 9.63 11.69 5.40
C HIS A 133 8.15 11.98 5.73
N CYS A 134 7.63 13.10 5.21
CA CYS A 134 6.18 13.33 5.18
C CYS A 134 5.56 12.42 4.11
N ARG A 135 4.62 11.55 4.50
CA ARG A 135 4.01 10.59 3.56
C ARG A 135 3.15 11.25 2.48
N HIS A 136 2.64 12.46 2.72
CA HIS A 136 1.86 13.23 1.75
C HIS A 136 2.71 13.97 0.71
N CYS A 137 3.85 14.55 1.09
CA CYS A 137 4.61 15.48 0.23
C CYS A 137 6.10 15.14 0.07
N GLY A 138 6.55 13.97 0.52
CA GLY A 138 7.90 13.46 0.29
C GLY A 138 9.03 14.13 1.08
N ARG A 139 8.81 15.35 1.59
CA ARG A 139 9.83 16.16 2.29
C ARG A 139 10.51 15.41 3.43
N ALA A 140 11.85 15.42 3.44
CA ALA A 140 12.66 15.01 4.58
C ALA A 140 12.62 16.09 5.67
N LEU A 141 12.32 15.68 6.91
CA LEU A 141 12.02 16.56 8.02
C LEU A 141 12.48 15.95 9.36
N CYS A 142 12.98 16.79 10.27
CA CYS A 142 13.40 16.33 11.60
C CYS A 142 12.20 15.89 12.46
N ALA A 143 12.47 15.14 13.54
CA ALA A 143 11.43 14.61 14.43
C ALA A 143 10.51 15.70 15.02
N ARG A 144 11.03 16.92 15.22
CA ARG A 144 10.27 18.07 15.76
C ARG A 144 9.28 18.68 14.77
N CYS A 145 9.45 18.45 13.46
CA CYS A 145 8.60 19.00 12.39
C CYS A 145 7.67 17.94 11.75
N THR A 146 7.59 16.76 12.36
CA THR A 146 6.78 15.61 11.89
C THR A 146 6.19 14.80 13.05
N SER A 147 5.76 15.47 14.12
CA SER A 147 5.04 14.80 15.21
C SER A 147 3.63 14.36 14.80
N GLN A 148 3.04 15.03 13.80
CA GLN A 148 1.67 14.80 13.38
C GLN A 148 1.49 13.51 12.59
N ARG A 149 0.33 12.88 12.81
CA ARG A 149 -0.17 11.78 12.00
C ARG A 149 -1.61 12.04 11.56
N ILE A 150 -2.00 11.44 10.45
CA ILE A 150 -3.36 11.46 9.90
C ILE A 150 -3.45 10.33 8.85
N PRO A 151 -4.60 9.64 8.67
CA PRO A 151 -4.81 8.81 7.49
C PRO A 151 -4.83 9.67 6.22
N ILE A 152 -4.53 9.06 5.08
CA ILE A 152 -4.64 9.68 3.75
C ILE A 152 -5.27 8.67 2.77
N PRO A 153 -6.58 8.39 2.85
CA PRO A 153 -7.25 7.38 2.02
C PRO A 153 -7.08 7.63 0.52
N ALA A 154 -7.06 8.90 0.12
CA ALA A 154 -6.83 9.34 -1.26
C ALA A 154 -5.43 9.00 -1.82
N MET A 155 -4.48 8.61 -0.97
CA MET A 155 -3.16 8.05 -1.34
C MET A 155 -3.02 6.58 -0.88
N GLY A 156 -4.13 5.93 -0.52
CA GLY A 156 -4.18 4.54 -0.08
C GLY A 156 -3.83 4.26 1.38
N PHE A 157 -3.57 5.29 2.20
CA PHE A 157 -3.27 5.11 3.62
C PHE A 157 -4.54 5.23 4.46
N GLU A 158 -5.12 4.10 4.84
CA GLU A 158 -6.31 4.09 5.71
C GLU A 158 -5.91 4.20 7.20
N PHE A 159 -4.64 3.95 7.53
CA PHE A 159 -4.06 4.15 8.87
C PHE A 159 -3.22 5.43 8.99
N GLU A 160 -2.99 5.84 10.24
CA GLU A 160 -2.29 7.07 10.60
C GLU A 160 -0.80 7.10 10.21
N VAL A 161 -0.52 7.73 9.06
CA VAL A 161 0.84 7.97 8.56
C VAL A 161 1.40 9.31 9.01
N ARG A 162 2.74 9.38 9.11
CA ARG A 162 3.48 10.59 9.50
C ARG A 162 3.38 11.65 8.42
N VAL A 163 2.98 12.86 8.81
CA VAL A 163 2.92 14.04 7.93
C VAL A 163 3.64 15.23 8.57
N CYS A 164 3.94 16.24 7.76
CA CYS A 164 4.39 17.54 8.26
C CYS A 164 3.20 18.38 8.73
N ASP A 165 3.45 19.35 9.61
CA ASP A 165 2.40 20.21 10.18
C ASP A 165 1.54 20.89 9.11
N GLN A 166 2.16 21.39 8.03
CA GLN A 166 1.48 22.03 6.91
C GLN A 166 0.51 21.07 6.19
N CYS A 167 0.92 19.82 5.94
CA CYS A 167 0.06 18.83 5.31
C CYS A 167 -1.02 18.33 6.28
N HIS A 168 -0.73 18.21 7.58
CA HIS A 168 -1.73 17.85 8.58
C HIS A 168 -2.91 18.85 8.59
N ILE A 169 -2.61 20.16 8.58
CA ILE A 169 -3.64 21.21 8.52
C ILE A 169 -4.50 21.08 7.25
N GLN A 170 -3.87 20.90 6.09
CA GLN A 170 -4.56 20.77 4.80
C GLN A 170 -5.43 19.51 4.72
N LEU A 171 -4.90 18.36 5.14
CA LEU A 171 -5.59 17.07 5.09
C LEU A 171 -6.77 17.03 6.08
N LYS A 172 -6.61 17.63 7.27
CA LYS A 172 -7.68 17.75 8.27
C LYS A 172 -8.82 18.65 7.80
N ALA A 173 -8.52 19.72 7.07
CA ALA A 173 -9.54 20.58 6.46
C ALA A 173 -10.30 19.90 5.30
N ALA A 174 -9.71 18.89 4.66
CA ALA A 174 -10.32 18.18 3.53
C ALA A 174 -11.36 17.11 3.91
N ASN A 175 -11.59 16.86 5.22
CA ASN A 175 -12.57 15.91 5.76
C ASN A 175 -12.59 14.55 5.04
N GLN A 176 -11.43 13.89 4.99
CA GLN A 176 -11.24 12.69 4.17
C GLN A 176 -12.02 11.48 4.72
N THR A 177 -12.81 10.85 3.83
CA THR A 177 -13.48 9.58 4.10
C THR A 177 -12.56 8.41 3.72
N SER A 178 -12.67 7.30 4.45
CA SER A 178 -12.00 6.05 4.06
C SER A 178 -12.46 5.59 2.68
N LEU A 179 -11.54 5.01 1.90
CA LEU A 179 -11.83 4.40 0.61
C LEU A 179 -11.69 2.86 0.69
N ALA A 180 -11.76 2.33 1.90
CA ALA A 180 -11.79 0.90 2.18
C ALA A 180 -12.79 0.57 3.28
N SER A 181 -13.19 -0.69 3.39
CA SER A 181 -13.91 -1.22 4.56
C SER A 181 -13.19 -2.43 5.13
N PHE A 182 -13.33 -2.63 6.44
CA PHE A 182 -12.55 -3.60 7.22
C PHE A 182 -13.49 -4.61 7.88
N HIS A 183 -13.21 -5.90 7.68
CA HIS A 183 -14.06 -7.01 8.14
C HIS A 183 -13.22 -8.06 8.84
N ASP A 184 -13.68 -8.53 10.00
CA ASP A 184 -12.98 -9.55 10.79
C ASP A 184 -13.24 -10.95 10.20
N ALA A 185 -12.18 -11.60 9.69
CA ALA A 185 -12.23 -12.98 9.19
C ALA A 185 -12.25 -14.02 10.33
N LYS A 186 -12.06 -13.59 11.59
CA LYS A 186 -12.05 -14.41 12.81
C LYS A 186 -10.99 -15.52 12.78
N HIS A 187 -9.97 -15.38 11.93
CA HIS A 187 -8.76 -16.20 11.85
C HIS A 187 -7.73 -15.54 10.93
N ASN A 188 -6.45 -15.84 11.09
CA ASN A 188 -5.38 -15.38 10.20
C ASN A 188 -5.64 -15.90 8.78
N VAL A 189 -5.71 -15.01 7.79
CA VAL A 189 -5.92 -15.40 6.39
C VAL A 189 -4.59 -15.83 5.78
N VAL A 190 -4.57 -16.97 5.07
CA VAL A 190 -3.42 -17.50 4.33
C VAL A 190 -3.70 -17.56 2.84
N GLY A 191 -4.96 -17.79 2.46
CA GLY A 191 -5.43 -17.81 1.09
C GLY A 191 -6.89 -17.39 1.01
N MET A 192 -7.27 -16.84 -0.14
CA MET A 192 -8.66 -16.48 -0.47
C MET A 192 -8.98 -16.94 -1.89
N ASP A 193 -10.25 -17.22 -2.14
CA ASP A 193 -10.78 -17.45 -3.49
C ASP A 193 -12.20 -16.86 -3.59
N LEU A 194 -12.56 -16.33 -4.76
CA LEU A 194 -13.72 -15.46 -4.94
C LEU A 194 -14.64 -15.97 -6.06
N ASP A 195 -15.82 -16.46 -5.68
CA ASP A 195 -16.94 -16.63 -6.60
C ASP A 195 -17.79 -15.35 -6.57
N ALA A 196 -17.38 -14.36 -7.36
CA ALA A 196 -18.08 -13.08 -7.50
C ALA A 196 -19.52 -13.27 -8.03
N SER A 197 -19.76 -14.31 -8.85
CA SER A 197 -21.06 -14.61 -9.47
C SER A 197 -22.10 -15.07 -8.45
N ARG A 198 -21.68 -15.83 -7.43
CA ARG A 198 -22.53 -16.27 -6.32
C ARG A 198 -22.39 -15.41 -5.06
N ARG A 199 -21.63 -14.31 -5.11
CA ARG A 199 -21.30 -13.48 -3.94
C ARG A 199 -20.73 -14.32 -2.79
N ARG A 200 -19.78 -15.21 -3.09
CA ARG A 200 -19.11 -16.07 -2.10
C ARG A 200 -17.61 -15.81 -2.07
N LEU A 201 -17.08 -15.68 -0.86
CA LEU A 201 -15.66 -15.59 -0.59
C LEU A 201 -15.23 -16.80 0.25
N LEU A 202 -14.21 -17.51 -0.20
CA LEU A 202 -13.52 -18.55 0.55
C LEU A 202 -12.30 -17.94 1.23
N THR A 203 -12.02 -18.39 2.45
CA THR A 203 -10.83 -18.01 3.23
C THR A 203 -10.24 -19.26 3.87
N ILE A 204 -8.92 -19.39 3.82
CA ILE A 204 -8.15 -20.50 4.38
C ILE A 204 -7.27 -19.92 5.48
N GLY A 205 -7.29 -20.51 6.68
CA GLY A 205 -6.51 -20.03 7.82
C GLY A 205 -5.44 -20.98 8.35
N GLN A 206 -4.52 -20.41 9.13
CA GLN A 206 -3.48 -21.17 9.87
C GLN A 206 -4.07 -22.10 10.93
N ASP A 207 -5.34 -21.87 11.33
CA ASP A 207 -6.15 -22.70 12.19
C ASP A 207 -6.58 -24.04 11.55
N ARG A 208 -6.27 -24.24 10.25
CA ARG A 208 -6.71 -25.36 9.40
C ARG A 208 -8.21 -25.33 9.11
N LEU A 209 -8.86 -24.17 9.23
CA LEU A 209 -10.25 -23.98 8.84
C LEU A 209 -10.36 -23.33 7.47
N ILE A 210 -11.35 -23.77 6.71
CA ILE A 210 -11.85 -23.10 5.52
C ILE A 210 -13.19 -22.48 5.90
N LYS A 211 -13.35 -21.17 5.69
CA LYS A 211 -14.61 -20.46 5.94
C LYS A 211 -15.17 -19.94 4.62
N ILE A 212 -16.49 -20.04 4.49
CA ILE A 212 -17.27 -19.56 3.35
C ILE A 212 -18.10 -18.38 3.83
N TRP A 213 -17.94 -17.23 3.18
CA TRP A 213 -18.63 -15.99 3.51
C TRP A 213 -19.63 -15.62 2.43
N ASP A 214 -20.78 -15.11 2.85
CA ASP A 214 -21.67 -14.34 1.96
C ASP A 214 -21.17 -12.89 1.93
N ILE A 215 -20.82 -12.41 0.73
CA ILE A 215 -20.29 -11.06 0.51
C ILE A 215 -21.23 -10.20 -0.33
N SER A 216 -22.52 -10.57 -0.41
CA SER A 216 -23.53 -9.84 -1.20
C SER A 216 -23.68 -8.37 -0.77
N ALA A 217 -23.42 -8.07 0.51
CA ALA A 217 -23.45 -6.71 1.04
C ALA A 217 -22.19 -5.88 0.68
N LEU A 218 -21.09 -6.52 0.26
CA LEU A 218 -19.83 -5.86 -0.10
C LEU A 218 -19.77 -5.55 -1.59
N LEU A 219 -20.29 -6.47 -2.42
CA LEU A 219 -20.35 -6.33 -3.87
C LEU A 219 -21.75 -5.86 -4.30
N GLN A 220 -21.97 -4.53 -4.28
CA GLN A 220 -23.20 -3.85 -4.70
C GLN A 220 -23.01 -3.11 -6.02
#